data_AF-A0A7K4K6E7-F1
#
_entry.id   AF-A0A7K4K6E7-F1
#
_cell.length_a   1.000
_cell.length_b   1.000
_cell.length_c   1.000
_cell.angle_alpha   90.00
_cell.angle_beta   90.00
_cell.angle_gamma   90.00
#
_symmetry.space_group_name_H-M   'P 1'
#
loop_
_entity.id
_entity.type
_entity.pdbx_description
1 polymer ?
#
loop_
_entity_poly.entity_id
_entity_poly.type
_entity_poly.pdbx_seq_one_letter_code
_entity_poly.pdbx_strand_id
1 'polypeptide(L)' 'REGGAYEGRASFFPSQVRRGNLSLRLRNIRVSDKGKYACAVAYSGWYQEAYVELDVTG' A
#
# COMPACT_ATOMS: atom_id res chain seq x y z
N ARG A 1 4.85 15.37 -10.54
CA ARG A 1 6.26 15.07 -10.20
C ARG A 1 6.22 14.12 -9.00
N GLU A 2 5.90 12.85 -9.22
CA GLU A 2 5.81 11.85 -8.16
C GLU A 2 7.19 11.23 -7.94
N GLY A 3 8.12 12.04 -7.47
CA GLY A 3 9.40 11.56 -6.96
C GLY A 3 9.28 11.20 -5.48
N GLY A 4 8.32 10.33 -5.14
CA GLY A 4 7.89 10.11 -3.75
C GLY A 4 8.82 9.17 -2.97
N ALA A 5 8.75 9.21 -1.63
CA ALA A 5 9.51 8.33 -0.73
C ALA A 5 9.40 6.82 -1.07
N TYR A 6 8.37 6.42 -1.81
CA TYR A 6 8.07 5.05 -2.19
C TYR A 6 8.30 4.73 -3.68
N GLU A 7 8.78 5.68 -4.48
CA GLU A 7 9.02 5.50 -5.92
C GLU A 7 9.97 4.31 -6.16
N GLY A 8 9.59 3.43 -7.09
CA GLY A 8 10.33 2.19 -7.38
C GLY A 8 10.29 1.11 -6.28
N ARG A 9 9.76 1.43 -5.09
CA ARG A 9 9.68 0.52 -3.94
C ARG A 9 8.28 -0.04 -3.73
N ALA A 10 7.24 0.71 -4.08
CA ALA A 10 5.85 0.32 -3.95
C ALA A 10 5.27 -0.27 -5.24
N SER A 11 4.52 -1.37 -5.13
CA SER A 11 3.78 -1.98 -6.25
C SER A 11 2.59 -2.79 -5.75
N PHE A 12 1.53 -2.89 -6.55
CA PHE A 12 0.48 -3.89 -6.34
C PHE A 12 0.85 -5.24 -6.97
N PHE A 13 -0.04 -6.23 -6.84
CA PHE A 13 -0.02 -7.48 -7.59
C PHE A 13 -1.05 -7.40 -8.74
N PRO A 14 -0.68 -6.91 -9.95
CA PRO A 14 -1.66 -6.53 -10.97
C PRO A 14 -2.59 -7.67 -11.40
N SER A 15 -2.05 -8.90 -11.47
CA SER A 15 -2.82 -10.10 -11.82
C SER A 15 -3.84 -10.51 -10.76
N GLN A 16 -3.72 -10.02 -9.52
CA GLN A 16 -4.58 -10.37 -8.40
C GLN A 16 -5.61 -9.29 -8.06
N VAL A 17 -5.48 -8.08 -8.61
CA VAL A 17 -6.44 -6.97 -8.39
C VAL A 17 -7.86 -7.37 -8.77
N ARG A 18 -8.05 -7.98 -9.95
CA ARG A 18 -9.36 -8.47 -10.40
C ARG A 18 -9.91 -9.62 -9.56
N ARG A 19 -9.06 -10.25 -8.73
CA ARG A 19 -9.43 -11.30 -7.78
C ARG A 19 -9.68 -10.75 -6.37
N GLY A 20 -9.67 -9.42 -6.20
CA GLY A 20 -9.90 -8.74 -4.93
C GLY A 20 -8.65 -8.56 -4.06
N ASN A 21 -7.47 -8.99 -4.51
CA ASN A 21 -6.24 -8.77 -3.76
C ASN A 21 -5.67 -7.38 -4.09
N LEU A 22 -5.80 -6.49 -3.13
CA LEU A 22 -5.29 -5.12 -3.18
C LEU A 22 -4.08 -4.94 -2.25
N SER A 23 -3.37 -6.02 -1.90
CA SER A 23 -2.19 -5.95 -1.05
C SER A 23 -1.10 -5.10 -1.71
N LEU A 24 -0.54 -4.17 -0.93
CA LEU A 24 0.61 -3.36 -1.30
C LEU A 24 1.89 -4.15 -1.02
N ARG A 25 2.77 -4.25 -2.03
CA ARG A 25 4.13 -4.76 -1.86
C ARG A 25 5.09 -3.58 -1.80
N LEU A 26 5.70 -3.40 -0.64
CA LEU A 26 6.77 -2.42 -0.40
C LEU A 26 8.12 -3.14 -0.28
N ARG A 27 9.10 -2.72 -1.07
CA ARG A 27 10.47 -3.29 -1.13
C ARG A 27 11.49 -2.31 -0.54
N ASN A 28 12.64 -2.83 -0.13
CA ASN A 28 13.71 -2.03 0.47
C ASN A 28 13.18 -1.17 1.63
N ILE A 29 12.51 -1.84 2.59
CA ILE A 29 11.86 -1.24 3.77
C ILE A 29 12.90 -0.48 4.59
N ARG A 30 12.52 0.69 5.09
CA ARG A 30 13.33 1.59 5.91
C ARG A 30 12.61 1.82 7.24
N VAL A 31 13.37 2.17 8.29
CA VAL A 31 12.77 2.58 9.58
C VAL A 31 11.79 3.75 9.40
N SER A 32 12.06 4.66 8.46
CA SER A 32 11.17 5.77 8.10
C SER A 32 9.83 5.33 7.48
N ASP A 33 9.71 4.08 7.02
CA ASP A 33 8.46 3.55 6.47
C ASP A 33 7.50 3.08 7.59
N LYS A 34 7.93 3.03 8.86
CA LYS A 34 7.05 2.73 10.00
C LYS A 34 5.86 3.68 10.02
N GLY A 35 4.67 3.14 10.25
CA GLY A 35 3.47 3.95 10.42
C GLY A 35 2.17 3.23 10.07
N LYS A 36 1.07 3.98 10.12
CA LYS A 36 -0.27 3.50 9.78
C LYS A 36 -0.52 3.69 8.28
N TYR A 37 -0.79 2.60 7.59
CA TYR A 37 -1.15 2.57 6.18
C TYR A 37 -2.65 2.37 6.04
N ALA A 38 -3.24 3.05 5.06
CA ALA A 38 -4.65 2.90 4.70
C ALA A 38 -4.78 2.27 3.32
N CYS A 39 -5.64 1.27 3.20
CA CYS A 39 -6.16 0.77 1.94
C CYS A 39 -7.57 1.34 1.76
N ALA A 40 -7.74 2.26 0.81
CA ALA A 40 -9.03 2.84 0.48
C ALA A 40 -9.46 2.38 -0.92
N VAL A 41 -10.70 1.89 -1.02
CA VAL A 41 -11.26 1.35 -2.26
C VAL A 41 -12.57 2.06 -2.56
N ALA A 42 -12.65 2.71 -3.71
CA ALA A 42 -13.84 3.39 -4.19
C ALA A 42 -14.26 2.80 -5.54
N TYR A 43 -15.51 2.34 -5.65
CA TYR A 43 -16.04 1.79 -6.89
C TYR A 43 -17.55 2.01 -7.00
N SER A 44 -18.01 2.73 -8.04
CA SER A 44 -19.44 2.90 -8.34
C SER A 44 -20.32 3.32 -7.14
N GLY A 45 -19.83 4.25 -6.31
CA GLY A 45 -20.53 4.72 -5.10
C GLY A 45 -20.32 3.87 -3.84
N TRP A 46 -19.69 2.71 -3.97
CA TRP A 46 -19.20 1.93 -2.83
C TRP A 46 -17.83 2.44 -2.38
N TYR A 47 -17.66 2.56 -1.06
CA TYR A 47 -16.40 2.95 -0.41
C TYR A 47 -16.12 1.99 0.74
N GLN A 48 -14.90 1.51 0.83
CA GLN A 48 -14.38 0.82 2.01
C GLN A 48 -12.96 1.26 2.30
N GLU A 49 -12.62 1.19 3.59
CA GLU A 49 -11.29 1.50 4.08
C GLU A 49 -10.85 0.46 5.10
N ALA A 50 -9.58 0.07 5.01
CA ALA A 50 -8.92 -0.81 5.97
C ALA A 50 -7.58 -0.20 6.36
N TYR A 51 -7.15 -0.46 7.59
CA TYR A 51 -5.90 0.06 8.12
C TYR A 51 -4.96 -1.07 8.52
N VAL A 52 -3.67 -0.87 8.30
CA VAL A 52 -2.60 -1.77 8.73
C VAL A 52 -1.50 -0.93 9.35
N GLU A 53 -0.96 -1.38 10.47
CA GLU A 53 0.22 -0.77 11.08
C GLU A 53 1.47 -1.53 10.61
N LEU A 54 2.43 -0.78 10.06
CA LEU A 54 3.74 -1.31 9.69
C LEU A 54 4.73 -0.95 10.81
N ASP A 55 5.14 -1.97 11.54
CA ASP A 55 6.26 -1.86 12.48
C ASP A 55 7.56 -2.28 11.79
N VAL A 56 8.58 -1.45 11.93
CA VAL A 56 9.93 -1.69 11.41
C VAL A 56 10.90 -1.44 12.57
N THR A 57 11.61 -2.47 12.98
CA THR A 57 12.69 -2.39 13.98
C THR A 57 14.03 -2.26 13.26
N GLY A 58 14.93 -1.44 13.84
CA GLY A 58 16.30 -1.27 13.36
C GLY A 58 17.24 -2.34 13.86
#